data_AF-A0A2E0V8J7-F1
#
_entry.id   AF-A0A2E0V8J7-F1
#
_cell.length_a   1.000
_cell.length_b   1.000
_cell.length_c   1.000
_cell.angle_alpha   90.00
_cell.angle_beta   90.00
_cell.angle_gamma   90.00
#
_symmetry.space_group_name_H-M   'P 1'
#
loop_
_entity.id
_entity.type
_entity.pdbx_description
1 polymer ?
#
loop_
_entity_poly.entity_id
_entity_poly.type
_entity_poly.pdbx_seq_one_letter_code
_entity_poly.pdbx_strand_id
1 'polypeptide(L)'
;MDDTLGLMEQLAGFLEQARDTSSASQAVDGIKNLVPEFDKIADRSRAVGKPSGEIAQDLQKKFDQRRTRVLQRINTATEQARALNETALLEALEAIGKSWSAIP
;
A
#
# COMPACT_ATOMS: atom_id res chain seq x y z
N MET A 1 -11.49 -10.87 -2.97
CA MET A 1 -11.20 -10.30 -1.63
C MET A 1 -9.71 -10.08 -1.64
N ASP A 2 -9.27 -8.85 -1.89
CA ASP A 2 -7.84 -8.57 -2.01
C ASP A 2 -7.18 -8.67 -0.64
N ASP A 3 -6.04 -9.36 -0.58
CA ASP A 3 -5.20 -9.41 0.60
C ASP A 3 -4.33 -8.13 0.67
N THR A 4 -3.66 -7.90 1.81
CA THR A 4 -2.83 -6.70 2.01
C THR A 4 -1.77 -6.55 0.91
N LEU A 5 -1.24 -7.67 0.37
CA LEU A 5 -0.25 -7.64 -0.69
C LEU A 5 -0.85 -7.20 -2.02
N GLY A 6 -2.07 -7.60 -2.34
CA GLY A 6 -2.81 -7.11 -3.51
C GLY A 6 -3.04 -5.60 -3.44
N LEU A 7 -3.42 -5.07 -2.28
CA LEU A 7 -3.58 -3.62 -2.11
C LEU A 7 -2.24 -2.87 -2.22
N MET A 8 -1.15 -3.46 -1.71
CA MET A 8 0.21 -2.92 -1.89
C MET A 8 0.62 -2.91 -3.37
N GLU A 9 0.25 -3.92 -4.15
CA GLU A 9 0.52 -3.97 -5.59
C GLU A 9 -0.27 -2.91 -6.37
N GLN A 10 -1.53 -2.68 -5.98
CA GLN A 10 -2.35 -1.60 -6.54
C GLN A 10 -1.78 -0.23 -6.21
N LEU A 11 -1.35 -0.01 -4.95
CA LEU A 11 -0.66 1.21 -4.55
C LEU A 11 0.61 1.44 -5.37
N ALA A 12 1.45 0.42 -5.54
CA ALA A 12 2.64 0.50 -6.38
C ALA A 12 2.27 0.92 -7.82
N GLY A 13 1.20 0.34 -8.39
CA GLY A 13 0.72 0.68 -9.72
C GLY A 13 0.29 2.14 -9.86
N PHE A 14 -0.49 2.68 -8.91
CA PHE A 14 -0.88 4.09 -8.95
C PHE A 14 0.32 5.04 -8.82
N LEU A 15 1.29 4.71 -7.96
CA LEU A 15 2.49 5.52 -7.82
C LEU A 15 3.39 5.46 -9.06
N GLU A 16 3.52 4.30 -9.71
CA GLU A 16 4.28 4.14 -10.96
C GLU A 16 3.64 4.90 -12.15
N GLN A 17 2.34 5.19 -12.06
CA GLN A 17 1.60 5.99 -13.03
C GLN A 17 1.79 7.50 -12.80
N ALA A 18 2.03 7.93 -11.56
CA ALA A 18 2.27 9.34 -11.20
C ALA A 18 3.66 9.82 -11.66
N ARG A 19 3.83 10.03 -12.98
CA ARG A 19 5.10 10.43 -13.61
C ARG A 19 5.21 11.92 -13.87
N ASP A 20 4.08 12.61 -13.86
CA ASP A 20 3.93 14.05 -14.07
C ASP A 20 2.70 14.56 -13.28
N THR A 21 2.51 15.87 -13.21
CA THR A 21 1.38 16.49 -12.49
C THR A 21 0.01 15.98 -12.97
N SER A 22 -0.17 15.74 -14.27
CA SER A 22 -1.47 15.32 -14.81
C SER A 22 -1.82 13.89 -14.39
N SER A 23 -0.86 12.97 -14.49
CA SER A 23 -0.99 11.58 -14.08
C SER A 23 -0.99 11.41 -12.57
N ALA A 24 -0.29 12.28 -11.84
CA ALA A 24 -0.35 12.37 -10.38
C ALA A 24 -1.78 12.63 -9.88
N SER A 25 -2.51 13.55 -10.53
CA SER A 25 -3.91 13.81 -10.17
C SER A 25 -4.81 12.59 -10.35
N GLN A 26 -4.55 11.73 -11.35
CA GLN A 26 -5.32 10.49 -11.54
C GLN A 26 -4.94 9.43 -10.50
N ALA A 27 -3.64 9.34 -10.18
CA ALA A 27 -3.14 8.45 -9.14
C ALA A 27 -3.70 8.79 -7.75
N VAL A 28 -3.93 10.08 -7.45
CA VAL A 28 -4.56 10.54 -6.19
C VAL A 28 -5.89 9.85 -5.93
N ASP A 29 -6.78 9.81 -6.92
CA ASP A 29 -8.10 9.20 -6.75
C ASP A 29 -7.99 7.69 -6.53
N GLY A 30 -7.08 7.03 -7.25
CA GLY A 30 -6.76 5.62 -7.05
C GLY A 30 -6.28 5.35 -5.62
N ILE A 31 -5.31 6.13 -5.14
CA ILE A 31 -4.72 5.98 -3.79
C ILE A 31 -5.76 6.25 -2.71
N LYS A 32 -6.60 7.28 -2.87
CA LYS A 32 -7.68 7.59 -1.92
C LYS A 32 -8.69 6.45 -1.81
N ASN A 33 -9.00 5.78 -2.93
CA ASN A 33 -9.89 4.63 -2.93
C ASN A 33 -9.30 3.38 -2.25
N LEU A 34 -7.97 3.30 -2.11
CA LEU A 34 -7.31 2.21 -1.37
C LEU A 34 -7.39 2.39 0.15
N VAL A 35 -7.46 3.62 0.67
CA VAL A 35 -7.54 3.90 2.11
C VAL A 35 -8.64 3.08 2.82
N PRO A 36 -9.92 3.10 2.38
CA PRO A 36 -10.96 2.31 3.04
C PRO A 36 -10.74 0.80 2.94
N GLU A 37 -10.02 0.31 1.92
CA GLU A 37 -9.71 -1.11 1.79
C GLU A 37 -8.60 -1.53 2.77
N PHE A 38 -7.58 -0.69 2.96
CA PHE A 38 -6.57 -0.90 4.00
C PHE A 38 -7.20 -0.86 5.41
N ASP A 39 -8.13 0.07 5.66
CA ASP A 39 -8.85 0.15 6.94
C ASP A 39 -9.67 -1.11 7.21
N LYS A 40 -10.41 -1.61 6.21
CA LYS A 40 -11.16 -2.88 6.32
C LYS A 40 -10.24 -4.05 6.65
N ILE A 41 -9.04 -4.11 6.06
CA ILE A 41 -8.06 -5.15 6.38
C ILE A 41 -7.53 -4.99 7.79
N ALA A 42 -7.24 -3.77 8.24
CA ALA A 42 -6.80 -3.50 9.61
C ALA A 42 -7.83 -3.98 10.64
N ASP A 43 -9.11 -3.67 10.42
CA ASP A 43 -10.21 -4.10 11.29
C ASP A 43 -10.37 -5.63 11.30
N ARG A 44 -10.33 -6.27 10.13
CA ARG A 44 -10.37 -7.73 10.04
C ARG A 44 -9.17 -8.38 10.73
N SER A 45 -7.97 -7.81 10.57
CA SER A 45 -6.76 -8.32 11.20
C SER A 45 -6.82 -8.21 12.72
N ARG A 46 -7.41 -7.15 13.26
CA ARG A 46 -7.66 -6.99 14.70
C ARG A 46 -8.67 -8.02 15.22
N ALA A 47 -9.71 -8.30 14.44
CA ALA A 47 -10.74 -9.27 14.81
C ALA A 47 -10.26 -10.73 14.79
N VAL A 48 -9.42 -11.09 13.80
CA VAL A 48 -8.89 -12.45 13.64
C VAL A 48 -7.69 -12.73 14.55
N GLY A 49 -6.96 -11.68 14.96
CA GLY A 49 -5.77 -11.81 15.80
C GLY A 49 -4.53 -12.29 15.03
N LYS A 50 -3.41 -12.47 15.74
CA LYS A 50 -2.15 -12.87 15.14
C LYS A 50 -2.13 -14.38 14.86
N PRO A 51 -1.62 -14.83 13.69
CA PRO A 51 -1.46 -16.25 13.42
C PRO A 51 -0.48 -16.90 14.41
N SER A 52 -0.60 -18.22 14.60
CA SER A 52 0.37 -18.99 15.37
C SER A 52 1.77 -18.91 14.73
N GLY A 53 2.83 -19.18 15.49
CA GLY A 53 4.21 -19.04 15.02
C GLY A 53 4.53 -19.86 13.77
N GLU A 54 3.98 -21.07 13.67
CA GLU A 54 4.14 -21.95 12.50
C GLU A 54 3.45 -21.38 11.26
N ILE A 55 2.20 -20.91 11.40
CA ILE A 55 1.45 -20.27 10.32
C ILE A 55 2.16 -18.98 9.88
N ALA A 56 2.70 -18.19 10.82
CA ALA A 56 3.44 -16.97 10.50
C ALA A 56 4.69 -17.26 9.66
N GLN A 57 5.44 -18.32 9.98
CA GLN A 57 6.64 -18.72 9.23
C GLN A 57 6.29 -19.20 7.81
N ASP A 58 5.23 -19.98 7.66
CA ASP A 58 4.78 -20.46 6.35
C ASP A 58 4.25 -19.33 5.48
N LEU A 59 3.47 -18.41 6.06
CA LEU A 59 3.04 -17.19 5.38
C LEU A 59 4.25 -16.34 4.99
N GLN A 60 5.23 -16.19 5.87
CA GLN A 60 6.44 -15.43 5.55
C GLN A 60 7.19 -16.06 4.38
N LYS A 61 7.48 -17.37 4.39
CA LYS A 61 8.16 -18.04 3.27
C LYS A 61 7.38 -17.93 1.96
N LYS A 62 6.06 -18.11 2.01
CA LYS A 62 5.19 -18.09 0.83
C LYS A 62 5.13 -16.71 0.18
N PHE A 63 5.18 -15.65 0.99
CA PHE A 63 4.94 -14.29 0.52
C PHE A 63 6.19 -13.39 0.53
N ASP A 64 7.32 -13.81 1.11
CA ASP A 64 8.50 -12.96 1.30
C ASP A 64 9.00 -12.35 -0.01
N GLN A 65 9.13 -13.17 -1.06
CA GLN A 65 9.61 -12.70 -2.35
C GLN A 65 8.64 -11.73 -3.02
N ARG A 66 7.32 -11.93 -2.85
CA ARG A 66 6.28 -11.03 -3.40
C ARG A 66 6.27 -9.72 -2.61
N ARG A 67 6.32 -9.82 -1.28
CA ARG A 67 6.38 -8.68 -0.36
C ARG A 67 7.61 -7.82 -0.61
N THR A 68 8.80 -8.41 -0.70
CA THR A 68 10.04 -7.67 -0.98
C THR A 68 9.96 -6.93 -2.31
N ARG A 69 9.49 -7.59 -3.37
CA ARG A 69 9.33 -6.96 -4.69
C ARG A 69 8.35 -5.79 -4.66
N VAL A 70 7.19 -5.96 -4.01
CA VAL A 70 6.21 -4.87 -3.97
C VAL A 70 6.69 -3.71 -3.10
N LEU A 71 7.38 -3.98 -1.99
CA LEU A 71 7.96 -2.93 -1.14
C LEU A 71 9.03 -2.12 -1.89
N GLN A 72 9.89 -2.79 -2.66
CA GLN A 72 10.88 -2.10 -3.50
C GLN A 72 10.19 -1.19 -4.53
N ARG A 73 9.14 -1.68 -5.20
CA ARG A 73 8.35 -0.89 -6.15
C ARG A 73 7.72 0.33 -5.48
N ILE A 74 7.06 0.14 -4.33
CA ILE A 74 6.46 1.23 -3.57
C ILE A 74 7.52 2.25 -3.16
N ASN A 75 8.69 1.82 -2.68
CA ASN A 75 9.74 2.74 -2.25
C ASN A 75 10.22 3.61 -3.42
N THR A 76 10.60 2.99 -4.54
CA THR A 76 11.05 3.70 -5.73
C THR A 76 9.97 4.62 -6.30
N ALA A 77 8.72 4.13 -6.40
CA ALA A 77 7.63 4.92 -6.95
C ALA A 77 7.22 6.07 -6.01
N THR A 78 7.33 5.90 -4.69
CA THR A 78 7.07 6.97 -3.71
C THR A 78 8.12 8.07 -3.80
N GLU A 79 9.40 7.73 -3.96
CA GLU A 79 10.47 8.71 -4.15
C GLU A 79 10.23 9.56 -5.40
N GLN A 80 9.85 8.92 -6.51
CA GLN A 80 9.51 9.59 -7.77
C GLN A 80 8.26 10.47 -7.62
N ALA A 81 7.19 9.94 -7.03
CA ALA A 81 5.94 10.65 -6.78
C ALA A 81 6.16 11.90 -5.90
N ARG A 82 6.99 11.79 -4.86
CA ARG A 82 7.33 12.92 -3.98
C ARG A 82 8.12 14.01 -4.69
N ALA A 83 8.96 13.65 -5.67
CA ALA A 83 9.72 14.62 -6.45
C ALA A 83 8.82 15.54 -7.31
N LEU A 84 7.58 15.14 -7.61
CA LEU A 84 6.60 15.99 -8.29
C LEU A 84 6.10 17.14 -7.41
N ASN A 85 6.23 17.01 -6.08
CA ASN A 85 5.81 18.02 -5.10
C ASN A 85 4.33 18.46 -5.24
N GLU A 86 3.46 17.54 -5.68
CA GLU A 86 2.02 17.75 -5.81
C GLU A 86 1.32 17.54 -4.46
N THR A 87 0.74 18.60 -3.90
CA THR A 87 0.13 18.59 -2.55
C THR A 87 -0.90 17.47 -2.37
N ALA A 88 -1.81 17.32 -3.34
CA ALA A 88 -2.89 16.31 -3.26
C ALA A 88 -2.34 14.87 -3.25
N LEU A 89 -1.21 14.63 -3.93
CA LEU A 89 -0.53 13.33 -3.94
C LEU A 89 0.15 13.06 -2.62
N LEU A 90 0.79 14.07 -2.02
CA LEU A 90 1.41 13.96 -0.69
C LEU A 90 0.36 13.68 0.39
N GLU A 91 -0.79 14.35 0.34
CA GLU A 91 -1.91 14.09 1.26
C GLU A 91 -2.47 12.67 1.11
N ALA A 92 -2.64 12.19 -0.13
CA ALA A 92 -3.10 10.82 -0.39
C ALA A 92 -2.10 9.78 0.13
N LEU A 93 -0.79 10.02 -0.07
CA LEU A 93 0.29 9.20 0.47
C LEU A 93 0.32 9.19 2.00
N GLU A 94 0.06 10.32 2.65
CA GLU A 94 -0.03 10.38 4.11
C GLU A 94 -1.24 9.59 4.64
N ALA A 95 -2.40 9.74 4.00
CA ALA A 95 -3.62 9.05 4.37
C ALA A 95 -3.46 7.52 4.28
N ILE A 96 -2.90 7.02 3.17
CA ILE A 96 -2.68 5.58 3.03
C ILE A 96 -1.58 5.07 3.97
N GLY A 97 -0.55 5.88 4.26
CA GLY A 97 0.49 5.54 5.23
C GLY A 97 -0.08 5.35 6.64
N LYS A 98 -1.01 6.22 7.06
CA LYS A 98 -1.74 6.08 8.34
C LYS A 98 -2.54 4.77 8.38
N SER A 99 -3.34 4.51 7.35
CA SER A 99 -4.17 3.31 7.26
C SER A 99 -3.34 2.01 7.27
N TRP A 100 -2.25 1.97 6.50
CA TRP A 100 -1.34 0.83 6.49
C TRP A 100 -0.67 0.63 7.86
N SER A 101 -0.18 1.69 8.50
CA SER A 101 0.46 1.58 9.82
C SER A 101 -0.47 1.05 10.93
N ALA A 102 -1.78 1.08 10.70
CA ALA A 102 -2.79 0.57 11.62
C ALA A 102 -3.01 -0.95 11.54
N ILE A 103 -2.42 -1.63 10.54
CA ILE A 103 -2.42 -3.09 10.38
C ILE A 103 -1.39 -3.71 11.35
N PRO A 104 -1.79 -4.61 12.28
CA PRO A 104 -0.98 -5.09 13.40
C PRO A 104 0.06 -6.20 13.10
#